data_AF-A0AAW2V364-F1
#
_entry.id   AF-A0AAW2V364-F1
#
_cell.length_a   1.000
_cell.length_b   1.000
_cell.length_c   1.000
_cell.angle_alpha   90.00
_cell.angle_beta   90.00
_cell.angle_gamma   90.00
#
_symmetry.space_group_name_H-M   'P 1'
#
loop_
_entity.id
_entity.type
_entity.pdbx_description
1 polymer ?
#
loop_
_entity_poly.entity_id
_entity_poly.type
_entity_poly.pdbx_seq_one_letter_code
_entity_poly.pdbx_strand_id
1 'polypeptide(L)'
;MDAWKEASNSTSPSIIVIPRGTWSLSQVKLIGNKAPLELQVQGTVQANPKTGQLPNKDGEWITINYYVNYFTLSGGGVFDGQGQEAWKQNDCHKNRNCAKLPMNLSFNFINNSIIRDVTTKDSKNFHVNCISSHNVTFLRFTISAPGDSPNTDGDDCVSIGDETKEVRIQNVTCGPGHGISVGSLGGYAEEKDVQGIYVKNCTFIGTQNGVRVKTWPSAPAQLTVSDLHFEDLIMDNRPSSIKITNVSIKNVRGTTNSAEAVTLICSSLKPCENVEGG
;
A
#
# COMPACT_ATOMS: atom_id res chain seq x y z
N MET A 1 -17.49 16.34 -6.59
CA MET A 1 -16.36 17.32 -6.67
C MET A 1 -16.72 18.67 -6.08
N ASP A 2 -17.95 19.15 -6.27
CA ASP A 2 -18.33 20.49 -5.80
C ASP A 2 -18.30 20.61 -4.28
N ALA A 3 -18.74 19.58 -3.55
CA ALA A 3 -18.66 19.55 -2.09
C ALA A 3 -17.23 19.75 -1.55
N TRP A 4 -16.20 19.16 -2.19
CA TRP A 4 -14.81 19.39 -1.78
C TRP A 4 -14.39 20.82 -2.06
N LYS A 5 -14.67 21.35 -3.25
CA LYS A 5 -14.29 22.72 -3.62
C LYS A 5 -14.90 23.77 -2.69
N GLU A 6 -16.14 23.56 -2.27
CA GLU A 6 -16.81 24.43 -1.32
C GLU A 6 -16.15 24.34 0.06
N ALA A 7 -16.04 23.13 0.60
CA ALA A 7 -15.49 22.90 1.93
C ALA A 7 -14.02 23.31 2.05
N SER A 8 -13.20 23.08 1.02
CA SER A 8 -11.78 23.45 1.03
C SER A 8 -11.56 24.97 1.02
N ASN A 9 -12.53 25.73 0.51
CA ASN A 9 -12.51 27.20 0.53
C ASN A 9 -13.12 27.81 1.79
N SER A 10 -13.75 27.00 2.64
CA SER A 10 -14.28 27.45 3.93
C SER A 10 -13.15 27.87 4.86
N THR A 11 -13.32 29.01 5.52
CA THR A 11 -12.43 29.47 6.60
C THR A 11 -12.81 28.90 7.96
N SER A 12 -13.87 28.09 8.03
CA SER A 12 -14.32 27.38 9.22
C SER A 12 -14.20 25.86 9.04
N PRO A 13 -13.97 25.09 10.12
CA PRO A 13 -13.92 23.64 10.05
C PRO A 13 -15.15 23.06 9.35
N SER A 14 -14.93 22.11 8.45
CA SER A 14 -15.98 21.57 7.58
C SER A 14 -15.95 20.05 7.54
N ILE A 15 -17.12 19.44 7.35
CA ILE A 15 -17.27 17.99 7.21
C ILE A 15 -18.00 17.69 5.91
N ILE A 16 -17.40 16.85 5.07
CA ILE A 16 -18.04 16.26 3.89
C ILE A 16 -18.44 14.85 4.25
N VAL A 17 -19.72 14.49 4.07
CA VAL A 17 -20.22 13.16 4.36
C VAL A 17 -20.53 12.42 3.05
N ILE A 18 -19.95 11.23 2.87
CA ILE A 18 -20.43 10.23 1.91
C ILE A 18 -21.33 9.29 2.71
N PRO A 19 -22.66 9.42 2.61
CA PRO A 19 -23.57 8.67 3.46
C PRO A 19 -23.60 7.19 3.07
N ARG A 20 -24.25 6.38 3.91
CA ARG A 20 -24.47 4.96 3.64
C ARG A 20 -25.10 4.74 2.27
N GLY A 21 -24.65 3.69 1.60
CA GLY A 21 -25.00 3.37 0.22
C GLY A 21 -23.75 3.04 -0.59
N THR A 22 -23.96 2.78 -1.88
CA THR A 22 -22.88 2.48 -2.82
C THR A 22 -22.74 3.62 -3.82
N TRP A 23 -21.55 4.19 -3.92
CA TRP A 23 -21.26 5.39 -4.69
C TRP A 23 -20.18 5.10 -5.72
N SER A 24 -20.53 5.13 -7.00
CA SER A 24 -19.53 5.06 -8.06
C SER A 24 -18.72 6.36 -8.10
N LEU A 25 -17.39 6.23 -8.12
CA LEU A 25 -16.49 7.38 -8.19
C LEU A 25 -15.43 7.15 -9.25
N SER A 26 -15.38 8.05 -10.23
CA SER A 26 -14.27 8.16 -11.17
C SER A 26 -13.02 8.71 -10.49
N GLN A 27 -11.88 8.68 -11.17
CA GLN A 27 -10.64 9.27 -10.64
C GLN A 27 -10.84 10.71 -10.13
N VAL A 28 -10.27 11.00 -8.97
CA VAL A 28 -10.39 12.30 -8.33
C VAL A 28 -9.10 12.72 -7.62
N LYS A 29 -8.81 14.03 -7.71
CA LYS A 29 -7.73 14.68 -6.97
C LYS A 29 -8.31 15.80 -6.14
N LEU A 30 -8.18 15.68 -4.82
CA LEU A 30 -8.74 16.55 -3.80
C LEU A 30 -7.60 17.43 -3.26
N ILE A 31 -7.66 18.73 -3.58
CA ILE A 31 -6.55 19.67 -3.36
C ILE A 31 -6.94 20.76 -2.39
N GLY A 32 -6.03 21.04 -1.45
CA GLY A 32 -6.07 22.19 -0.55
C GLY A 32 -7.19 22.16 0.49
N ASN A 33 -6.97 22.89 1.59
CA ASN A 33 -8.02 23.33 2.51
C ASN A 33 -7.55 24.57 3.30
N LYS A 34 -8.45 25.52 3.56
CA LYS A 34 -8.14 26.74 4.34
C LYS A 34 -8.35 26.57 5.85
N ALA A 35 -9.16 25.61 6.26
CA ALA A 35 -9.46 25.25 7.65
C ALA A 35 -9.57 23.72 7.77
N PRO A 36 -9.51 23.13 8.98
CA PRO A 36 -9.62 21.68 9.16
C PRO A 36 -10.81 21.08 8.40
N LEU A 37 -10.56 20.00 7.69
CA LEU A 37 -11.54 19.37 6.80
C LEU A 37 -11.61 17.87 7.08
N GLU A 38 -12.81 17.37 7.36
CA GLU A 38 -13.08 15.95 7.51
C GLU A 38 -13.86 15.41 6.32
N LEU A 39 -13.35 14.34 5.71
CA LEU A 39 -14.12 13.50 4.80
C LEU A 39 -14.60 12.27 5.58
N GLN A 40 -15.88 12.25 5.91
CA GLN A 40 -16.53 11.15 6.61
C GLN A 40 -17.22 10.22 5.60
N VAL A 41 -16.66 9.03 5.41
CA VAL A 41 -17.19 8.01 4.50
C VAL A 41 -17.91 6.94 5.31
N GLN A 42 -19.23 6.85 5.14
CA GLN A 42 -20.09 5.87 5.83
C GLN A 42 -20.57 4.74 4.91
N GLY A 43 -20.49 4.95 3.58
CA GLY A 43 -20.89 3.98 2.56
C GLY A 43 -19.71 3.26 1.92
N THR A 44 -19.97 2.64 0.78
CA THR A 44 -18.96 2.04 -0.09
C THR A 44 -18.75 2.93 -1.32
N VAL A 45 -17.54 3.43 -1.49
CA VAL A 45 -17.11 4.12 -2.70
C VAL A 45 -16.51 3.07 -3.64
N GLN A 46 -17.02 2.96 -4.86
CA GLN A 46 -16.61 1.94 -5.83
C GLN A 46 -15.92 2.56 -7.05
N ALA A 47 -14.79 1.98 -7.41
CA ALA A 47 -14.09 2.30 -8.65
C ALA A 47 -14.81 1.66 -9.85
N ASN A 48 -14.49 2.14 -11.06
CA ASN A 48 -14.95 1.46 -12.27
C ASN A 48 -14.28 0.07 -12.38
N PRO A 49 -15.04 -1.03 -12.48
CA PRO A 49 -14.47 -2.39 -12.56
C PRO A 49 -13.78 -2.68 -13.89
N LYS A 50 -14.14 -1.97 -14.98
CA LYS A 50 -13.69 -2.30 -16.35
C LYS A 50 -12.39 -1.63 -16.76
N THR A 51 -11.93 -0.63 -16.01
CA THR A 51 -10.80 0.19 -16.43
C THR A 51 -9.60 -0.04 -15.54
N GLY A 52 -8.60 -0.76 -16.04
CA GLY A 52 -7.24 -0.75 -15.48
C GLY A 52 -6.51 0.59 -15.73
N GLN A 53 -7.01 1.39 -16.68
CA GLN A 53 -6.46 2.70 -17.01
C GLN A 53 -7.37 3.81 -16.48
N LEU A 54 -6.79 4.72 -15.70
CA LEU A 54 -7.47 5.91 -15.25
C LEU A 54 -7.43 7.01 -16.33
N PRO A 55 -8.35 7.98 -16.30
CA PRO A 55 -8.31 9.15 -17.18
C PRO A 55 -6.94 9.86 -17.16
N ASN A 56 -6.37 10.04 -15.97
CA ASN A 56 -5.00 10.50 -15.79
C ASN A 56 -4.10 9.29 -15.53
N LYS A 57 -2.98 9.20 -16.26
CA LYS A 57 -2.06 8.04 -16.22
C LYS A 57 -1.08 8.09 -15.03
N ASP A 58 -1.43 8.80 -13.96
CA ASP A 58 -0.61 8.91 -12.74
C ASP A 58 -0.73 7.68 -11.83
N GLY A 59 -1.77 6.84 -12.02
CA GLY A 59 -1.91 5.57 -11.30
C GLY A 59 -2.54 5.72 -9.91
N GLU A 60 -3.31 6.80 -9.67
CA GLU A 60 -3.93 7.09 -8.37
C GLU A 60 -5.44 7.31 -8.53
N TRP A 61 -6.28 6.52 -7.87
CA TRP A 61 -7.73 6.65 -8.00
C TRP A 61 -8.29 7.83 -7.22
N ILE A 62 -8.05 7.87 -5.91
CA ILE A 62 -8.46 8.96 -5.01
C ILE A 62 -7.22 9.54 -4.37
N THR A 63 -6.84 10.74 -4.80
CA THR A 63 -5.65 11.42 -4.28
C THR A 63 -6.06 12.60 -3.40
N ILE A 64 -5.60 12.62 -2.15
CA ILE A 64 -5.51 13.84 -1.34
C ILE A 64 -4.14 14.44 -1.61
N ASN A 65 -4.08 15.64 -2.18
CA ASN A 65 -2.85 16.17 -2.77
C ASN A 65 -2.67 17.65 -2.48
N TYR A 66 -1.43 18.10 -2.29
CA TYR A 66 -0.96 19.50 -2.21
C TYR A 66 -1.76 20.44 -1.28
N TYR A 67 -1.04 21.21 -0.46
CA TYR A 67 -1.63 22.25 0.39
C TYR A 67 -2.74 21.75 1.32
N VAL A 68 -2.76 20.44 1.64
CA VAL A 68 -3.70 19.85 2.58
C VAL A 68 -3.04 19.75 3.95
N ASN A 69 -3.70 20.31 4.96
CA ASN A 69 -3.21 20.33 6.34
C ASN A 69 -4.37 20.17 7.33
N TYR A 70 -4.17 19.45 8.44
CA TYR A 70 -5.24 19.16 9.42
C TYR A 70 -6.46 18.46 8.79
N PHE A 71 -6.21 17.53 7.87
CA PHE A 71 -7.26 16.75 7.22
C PHE A 71 -7.57 15.47 8.01
N THR A 72 -8.83 15.07 8.03
CA THR A 72 -9.27 13.79 8.60
C THR A 72 -10.06 12.96 7.57
N LEU A 73 -9.68 11.70 7.36
CA LEU A 73 -10.52 10.70 6.70
C LEU A 73 -11.07 9.74 7.77
N SER A 74 -12.40 9.56 7.81
CA SER A 74 -13.06 8.76 8.83
C SER A 74 -14.34 8.08 8.30
N GLY A 75 -15.09 7.40 9.18
CA GLY A 75 -16.52 7.15 8.99
C GLY A 75 -16.96 5.67 8.90
N GLY A 76 -16.04 4.71 8.92
CA GLY A 76 -16.35 3.28 8.86
C GLY A 76 -16.51 2.72 7.45
N GLY A 77 -16.48 3.57 6.43
CA GLY A 77 -16.78 3.21 5.05
C GLY A 77 -15.68 2.43 4.33
N VAL A 78 -15.99 2.04 3.09
CA VAL A 78 -15.16 1.16 2.27
C VAL A 78 -14.79 1.87 0.96
N PHE A 79 -13.51 1.87 0.61
CA PHE A 79 -13.01 2.19 -0.72
C PHE A 79 -12.74 0.90 -1.47
N ASP A 80 -13.66 0.52 -2.36
CA ASP A 80 -13.62 -0.72 -3.13
C ASP A 80 -13.06 -0.44 -4.53
N GLY A 81 -11.85 -0.93 -4.76
CA GLY A 81 -11.08 -0.72 -5.98
C GLY A 81 -11.54 -1.58 -7.15
N GLN A 82 -12.40 -2.58 -6.95
CA GLN A 82 -12.89 -3.47 -8.01
C GLN A 82 -11.74 -4.03 -8.88
N GLY A 83 -10.73 -4.61 -8.22
CA GLY A 83 -9.46 -4.99 -8.84
C GLY A 83 -9.50 -6.18 -9.80
N GLN A 84 -10.50 -7.05 -9.67
CA GLN A 84 -10.58 -8.38 -10.28
C GLN A 84 -10.28 -8.41 -11.79
N GLU A 85 -10.82 -7.44 -12.53
CA GLU A 85 -10.67 -7.42 -13.99
C GLU A 85 -9.35 -6.79 -14.44
N ALA A 86 -8.81 -5.84 -13.66
CA ALA A 86 -7.51 -5.25 -13.92
C ALA A 86 -6.38 -6.25 -13.66
N TRP A 87 -6.52 -7.09 -12.62
CA TRP A 87 -5.57 -8.13 -12.27
C TRP A 87 -5.33 -9.13 -13.40
N LYS A 88 -6.39 -9.56 -14.11
CA LYS A 88 -6.28 -10.47 -15.26
C LYS A 88 -5.47 -9.89 -16.42
N GLN A 89 -5.38 -8.57 -16.50
CA GLN A 89 -4.72 -7.85 -17.58
C GLN A 89 -3.31 -7.38 -17.20
N ASN A 90 -2.88 -7.59 -15.94
CA ASN A 90 -1.59 -7.10 -15.46
C ASN A 90 -0.42 -7.95 -15.97
N ASP A 91 0.38 -7.39 -16.87
CA ASP A 91 1.57 -8.01 -17.44
C ASP A 91 2.88 -7.33 -17.01
N CYS A 92 2.85 -6.44 -16.00
CA CYS A 92 4.01 -5.65 -15.57
C CYS A 92 5.23 -6.46 -15.13
N HIS A 93 5.05 -7.73 -14.76
CA HIS A 93 6.14 -8.64 -14.44
C HIS A 93 6.93 -9.13 -15.68
N LYS A 94 6.36 -8.99 -16.89
CA LYS A 94 6.98 -9.37 -18.18
C LYS A 94 7.23 -8.17 -19.09
N ASN A 95 6.35 -7.17 -19.02
CA ASN A 95 6.33 -6.03 -19.92
C ASN A 95 6.73 -4.75 -19.18
N ARG A 96 7.87 -4.17 -19.56
CA ARG A 96 8.35 -2.90 -19.01
C ARG A 96 7.47 -1.70 -19.37
N ASN A 97 6.62 -1.82 -20.40
CA ASN A 97 5.67 -0.80 -20.86
C ASN A 97 4.22 -1.15 -20.49
N CYS A 98 4.01 -1.94 -19.44
CA CYS A 98 2.68 -2.30 -18.97
C CYS A 98 1.86 -1.06 -18.54
N ALA A 99 0.53 -1.23 -18.50
CA ALA A 99 -0.34 -0.19 -18.00
C ALA A 99 -0.22 -0.08 -16.47
N LYS A 100 0.10 1.12 -15.96
CA LYS A 100 0.08 1.39 -14.51
C LYS A 100 -1.34 1.23 -13.98
N LEU A 101 -1.53 0.24 -13.12
CA LEU A 101 -2.79 0.03 -12.44
C LEU A 101 -2.96 1.01 -11.28
N PRO A 102 -4.20 1.45 -10.98
CA PRO A 102 -4.39 2.48 -10.01
C PRO A 102 -4.42 1.98 -8.57
N MET A 103 -3.79 2.75 -7.70
CA MET A 103 -3.88 2.59 -6.25
C MET A 103 -5.19 3.18 -5.75
N ASN A 104 -5.74 2.62 -4.67
CA ASN A 104 -7.02 3.10 -4.14
C ASN A 104 -6.90 4.51 -3.55
N LEU A 105 -5.98 4.70 -2.60
CA LEU A 105 -5.80 5.97 -1.87
C LEU A 105 -4.36 6.45 -1.98
N SER A 106 -4.19 7.70 -2.40
CA SER A 106 -2.88 8.38 -2.39
C SER A 106 -2.95 9.63 -1.51
N PHE A 107 -1.96 9.77 -0.61
CA PHE A 107 -1.77 10.91 0.27
C PHE A 107 -0.44 11.56 -0.06
N ASN A 108 -0.51 12.65 -0.81
CA ASN A 108 0.65 13.27 -1.41
C ASN A 108 0.79 14.70 -0.86
N PHE A 109 1.92 15.03 -0.25
CA PHE A 109 2.20 16.38 0.26
C PHE A 109 1.19 16.86 1.32
N ILE A 110 0.70 15.95 2.17
CA ILE A 110 -0.25 16.29 3.24
C ILE A 110 0.45 16.47 4.58
N ASN A 111 -0.12 17.31 5.44
CA ASN A 111 0.46 17.62 6.75
C ASN A 111 -0.54 17.46 7.89
N ASN A 112 -0.07 17.07 9.08
CA ASN A 112 -0.85 17.04 10.34
C ASN A 112 -2.22 16.34 10.19
N SER A 113 -2.24 15.18 9.54
CA SER A 113 -3.49 14.56 9.07
C SER A 113 -3.74 13.18 9.67
N ILE A 114 -5.01 12.80 9.80
CA ILE A 114 -5.44 11.54 10.43
C ILE A 114 -6.32 10.75 9.47
N ILE A 115 -5.90 9.52 9.16
CA ILE A 115 -6.62 8.59 8.31
C ILE A 115 -7.06 7.42 9.19
N ARG A 116 -8.35 7.32 9.50
CA ARG A 116 -8.83 6.36 10.49
C ARG A 116 -10.11 5.66 10.12
N ASP A 117 -10.33 4.48 10.69
CA ASP A 117 -11.62 3.81 10.70
C ASP A 117 -12.22 3.58 9.30
N VAL A 118 -11.41 3.36 8.26
CA VAL A 118 -11.92 3.03 6.92
C VAL A 118 -11.25 1.76 6.40
N THR A 119 -11.90 1.16 5.41
CA THR A 119 -11.43 -0.05 4.72
C THR A 119 -11.05 0.27 3.29
N THR A 120 -9.93 -0.26 2.82
CA THR A 120 -9.59 -0.30 1.40
C THR A 120 -9.63 -1.76 0.94
N LYS A 121 -10.41 -2.00 -0.10
CA LYS A 121 -10.77 -3.32 -0.59
C LYS A 121 -10.40 -3.46 -2.06
N ASP A 122 -9.88 -4.62 -2.43
CA ASP A 122 -9.68 -5.05 -3.81
C ASP A 122 -9.02 -3.97 -4.70
N SER A 123 -7.91 -3.40 -4.24
CA SER A 123 -7.21 -2.36 -5.00
C SER A 123 -6.66 -2.92 -6.31
N LYS A 124 -6.69 -2.13 -7.39
CA LYS A 124 -6.09 -2.51 -8.67
C LYS A 124 -4.56 -2.47 -8.61
N ASN A 125 -3.96 -1.87 -7.59
CA ASN A 125 -2.53 -1.87 -7.32
C ASN A 125 -2.29 -1.80 -5.80
N PHE A 126 -1.32 -1.01 -5.30
CA PHE A 126 -1.14 -0.77 -3.86
C PHE A 126 -2.44 -0.23 -3.26
N HIS A 127 -2.68 -0.51 -2.00
CA HIS A 127 -3.89 -0.01 -1.35
C HIS A 127 -3.76 1.45 -0.92
N VAL A 128 -2.62 1.81 -0.36
CA VAL A 128 -2.33 3.16 0.15
C VAL A 128 -0.93 3.60 -0.26
N ASN A 129 -0.82 4.79 -0.84
CA ASN A 129 0.43 5.51 -1.03
C ASN A 129 0.50 6.72 -0.10
N CYS A 130 1.62 6.94 0.57
CA CYS A 130 1.91 8.12 1.37
C CYS A 130 3.28 8.66 0.97
N ILE A 131 3.33 9.83 0.36
CA ILE A 131 4.58 10.39 -0.20
C ILE A 131 4.70 11.88 0.14
N SER A 132 5.93 12.32 0.40
CA SER A 132 6.29 13.70 0.72
C SER A 132 5.39 14.34 1.78
N SER A 133 4.95 13.54 2.76
CA SER A 133 3.94 13.95 3.75
C SER A 133 4.54 14.00 5.16
N HIS A 134 4.02 14.88 6.02
CA HIS A 134 4.57 15.11 7.36
C HIS A 134 3.52 15.00 8.45
N ASN A 135 3.83 14.30 9.55
CA ASN A 135 2.93 14.13 10.69
C ASN A 135 1.56 13.55 10.27
N VAL A 136 1.57 12.30 9.78
CA VAL A 136 0.37 11.60 9.30
C VAL A 136 0.13 10.35 10.14
N THR A 137 -1.10 10.15 10.59
CA THR A 137 -1.48 8.97 11.38
C THR A 137 -2.51 8.12 10.64
N PHE A 138 -2.18 6.85 10.37
CA PHE A 138 -3.10 5.80 9.96
C PHE A 138 -3.53 4.99 11.19
N LEU A 139 -4.83 4.95 11.49
CA LEU A 139 -5.33 4.36 12.74
C LEU A 139 -6.58 3.49 12.52
N ARG A 140 -6.55 2.24 13.01
CA ARG A 140 -7.72 1.32 12.90
C ARG A 140 -8.23 1.18 11.46
N PHE A 141 -7.29 1.09 10.53
CA PHE A 141 -7.55 1.00 9.11
C PHE A 141 -7.44 -0.47 8.66
N THR A 142 -8.30 -0.91 7.73
CA THR A 142 -8.30 -2.30 7.24
C THR A 142 -7.99 -2.35 5.75
N ILE A 143 -7.07 -3.24 5.37
CA ILE A 143 -6.65 -3.48 3.99
C ILE A 143 -6.93 -4.93 3.67
N SER A 144 -7.73 -5.17 2.62
CA SER A 144 -8.14 -6.52 2.24
C SER A 144 -8.22 -6.70 0.73
N ALA A 145 -7.81 -7.88 0.27
CA ALA A 145 -8.01 -8.34 -1.10
C ALA A 145 -8.04 -9.90 -1.11
N PRO A 146 -8.50 -10.55 -2.19
CA PRO A 146 -8.51 -12.01 -2.29
C PRO A 146 -7.10 -12.58 -2.38
N GLY A 147 -6.80 -13.69 -1.70
CA GLY A 147 -5.46 -14.30 -1.67
C GLY A 147 -4.87 -14.73 -3.01
N ASP A 148 -5.72 -14.93 -4.02
CA ASP A 148 -5.33 -15.25 -5.40
C ASP A 148 -5.17 -14.01 -6.29
N SER A 149 -5.31 -12.80 -5.74
CA SER A 149 -5.09 -11.59 -6.51
C SER A 149 -3.58 -11.43 -6.79
N PRO A 150 -3.14 -11.14 -8.03
CA PRO A 150 -1.75 -10.86 -8.34
C PRO A 150 -1.14 -9.75 -7.46
N ASN A 151 -1.99 -8.85 -6.96
CA ASN A 151 -1.61 -7.74 -6.11
C ASN A 151 -1.52 -8.11 -4.61
N THR A 152 -2.11 -9.23 -4.19
CA THR A 152 -1.90 -9.82 -2.86
C THR A 152 -0.67 -10.73 -2.80
N ASP A 153 -0.17 -11.17 -3.96
CA ASP A 153 1.15 -11.79 -4.10
C ASP A 153 2.25 -10.77 -4.45
N GLY A 154 1.87 -9.48 -4.63
CA GLY A 154 2.66 -8.56 -5.44
C GLY A 154 2.87 -7.16 -4.89
N ASP A 155 2.03 -6.64 -3.99
CA ASP A 155 2.17 -5.23 -3.63
C ASP A 155 1.78 -4.78 -2.22
N ASP A 156 2.20 -3.55 -1.89
CA ASP A 156 2.18 -3.03 -0.53
C ASP A 156 0.76 -2.65 -0.06
N CYS A 157 0.49 -2.94 1.21
CA CYS A 157 -0.66 -2.41 1.94
C CYS A 157 -0.54 -0.88 2.07
N VAL A 158 0.60 -0.43 2.59
CA VAL A 158 0.96 0.98 2.68
C VAL A 158 2.37 1.12 2.13
N SER A 159 2.52 1.94 1.09
CA SER A 159 3.81 2.35 0.53
C SER A 159 4.15 3.75 1.03
N ILE A 160 5.33 3.90 1.62
CA ILE A 160 5.87 5.18 2.11
C ILE A 160 6.97 5.64 1.15
N GLY A 161 6.72 6.74 0.43
CA GLY A 161 7.66 7.34 -0.51
C GLY A 161 8.61 8.35 0.13
N ASP A 162 9.44 8.98 -0.71
CA ASP A 162 10.46 9.95 -0.31
C ASP A 162 9.88 11.21 0.35
N GLU A 163 10.73 11.96 1.05
CA GLU A 163 10.36 13.16 1.83
C GLU A 163 9.27 12.94 2.90
N THR A 164 8.89 11.68 3.17
CA THR A 164 7.86 11.36 4.17
C THR A 164 8.45 11.32 5.57
N LYS A 165 7.84 12.07 6.50
CA LYS A 165 8.34 12.21 7.87
C LYS A 165 7.25 12.09 8.92
N GLU A 166 7.56 11.53 10.09
CA GLU A 166 6.65 11.46 11.23
C GLU A 166 5.32 10.75 10.91
N VAL A 167 5.41 9.52 10.39
CA VAL A 167 4.22 8.72 10.07
C VAL A 167 3.98 7.67 11.13
N ARG A 168 2.74 7.60 11.64
CA ARG A 168 2.28 6.59 12.60
C ARG A 168 1.27 5.68 11.94
N ILE A 169 1.52 4.38 11.91
CA ILE A 169 0.61 3.35 11.42
C ILE A 169 0.26 2.44 12.58
N GLN A 170 -0.97 2.51 13.07
CA GLN A 170 -1.38 1.93 14.34
C GLN A 170 -2.68 1.14 14.23
N ASN A 171 -2.72 -0.05 14.84
CA ASN A 171 -3.91 -0.90 14.86
C ASN A 171 -4.44 -1.22 13.45
N VAL A 172 -3.53 -1.44 12.49
CA VAL A 172 -3.89 -1.74 11.09
C VAL A 172 -3.92 -3.25 10.87
N THR A 173 -4.96 -3.72 10.17
CA THR A 173 -4.99 -5.08 9.63
C THR A 173 -4.69 -5.01 8.14
N CYS A 174 -3.66 -5.72 7.72
CA CYS A 174 -3.15 -5.71 6.37
C CYS A 174 -3.11 -7.14 5.83
N GLY A 175 -3.74 -7.37 4.69
CA GLY A 175 -3.37 -8.50 3.85
C GLY A 175 -4.52 -9.15 3.12
N PRO A 176 -4.18 -10.07 2.20
CA PRO A 176 -2.81 -10.50 1.82
C PRO A 176 -2.05 -9.42 1.00
N GLY A 177 -0.75 -9.57 0.78
CA GLY A 177 0.10 -8.53 0.14
C GLY A 177 1.58 -8.56 0.53
N HIS A 178 2.31 -7.47 0.27
CA HIS A 178 3.73 -7.35 0.65
C HIS A 178 3.98 -6.77 2.04
N GLY A 179 2.92 -6.34 2.74
CA GLY A 179 3.02 -5.68 4.05
C GLY A 179 3.09 -4.16 3.92
N ILE A 180 3.65 -3.51 4.94
CA ILE A 180 3.94 -2.07 4.94
C ILE A 180 5.38 -1.87 4.47
N SER A 181 5.58 -1.06 3.43
CA SER A 181 6.92 -0.81 2.90
C SER A 181 7.31 0.66 2.96
N VAL A 182 8.59 0.91 3.28
CA VAL A 182 9.27 2.17 3.00
C VAL A 182 10.02 2.01 1.68
N GLY A 183 9.66 2.80 0.67
CA GLY A 183 10.20 2.76 -0.68
C GLY A 183 9.35 1.98 -1.69
N SER A 184 9.87 1.70 -2.89
CA SER A 184 11.30 1.77 -3.24
C SER A 184 11.86 3.19 -3.30
N LEU A 185 13.01 3.39 -2.66
CA LEU A 185 13.77 4.66 -2.67
C LEU A 185 15.06 4.54 -3.49
N GLY A 186 15.60 5.66 -3.93
CA GLY A 186 16.77 5.76 -4.81
C GLY A 186 16.43 5.54 -6.30
N GLY A 187 15.18 5.67 -6.70
CA GLY A 187 14.79 5.61 -8.11
C GLY A 187 15.08 6.90 -8.88
N TYR A 188 15.05 8.04 -8.19
CA TYR A 188 15.27 9.37 -8.76
C TYR A 188 16.41 10.12 -8.05
N ALA A 189 16.99 11.13 -8.70
CA ALA A 189 18.17 11.84 -8.21
C ALA A 189 17.84 12.85 -7.09
N GLU A 190 16.61 13.35 -7.09
CA GLU A 190 16.13 14.40 -6.19
C GLU A 190 15.34 13.86 -4.99
N GLU A 191 15.28 12.54 -4.81
CA GLU A 191 14.60 11.94 -3.66
C GLU A 191 15.22 12.40 -2.34
N LYS A 192 14.37 12.66 -1.35
CA LYS A 192 14.79 13.13 -0.02
C LYS A 192 14.56 12.12 1.07
N ASP A 193 15.21 12.37 2.20
CA ASP A 193 15.18 11.54 3.40
C ASP A 193 13.76 11.18 3.86
N VAL A 194 13.65 9.93 4.34
CA VAL A 194 12.47 9.42 5.05
C VAL A 194 12.86 9.23 6.52
N GLN A 195 12.03 9.74 7.43
CA GLN A 195 12.37 9.77 8.86
C GLN A 195 11.15 9.58 9.76
N GLY A 196 11.30 8.85 10.86
CA GLY A 196 10.27 8.81 11.90
C GLY A 196 9.05 8.03 11.44
N ILE A 197 9.24 6.75 11.10
CA ILE A 197 8.16 5.85 10.70
C ILE A 197 7.88 4.88 11.83
N TYR A 198 6.68 4.93 12.38
CA TYR A 198 6.26 4.17 13.55
C TYR A 198 5.12 3.23 13.16
N VAL A 199 5.37 1.92 13.13
CA VAL A 199 4.35 0.89 12.90
C VAL A 199 4.13 0.13 14.20
N LYS A 200 2.92 0.18 14.74
CA LYS A 200 2.59 -0.42 16.03
C LYS A 200 1.26 -1.17 16.03
N ASN A 201 1.19 -2.30 16.74
CA ASN A 201 -0.05 -3.08 16.92
C ASN A 201 -0.71 -3.48 15.59
N CYS A 202 0.08 -3.88 14.60
CA CYS A 202 -0.44 -4.22 13.27
C CYS A 202 -0.48 -5.74 13.06
N THR A 203 -1.54 -6.20 12.39
CA THR A 203 -1.71 -7.62 12.03
C THR A 203 -1.61 -7.78 10.52
N PHE A 204 -0.77 -8.73 10.10
CA PHE A 204 -0.46 -9.01 8.71
C PHE A 204 -0.95 -10.41 8.36
N ILE A 205 -2.04 -10.51 7.58
CA ILE A 205 -2.72 -11.77 7.29
C ILE A 205 -2.36 -12.22 5.87
N GLY A 206 -1.64 -13.33 5.74
CA GLY A 206 -1.26 -13.88 4.43
C GLY A 206 -0.32 -12.96 3.63
N THR A 207 0.47 -12.11 4.30
CA THR A 207 1.42 -11.22 3.62
C THR A 207 2.81 -11.84 3.50
N GLN A 208 3.58 -11.41 2.50
CA GLN A 208 4.97 -11.83 2.33
C GLN A 208 5.90 -11.27 3.42
N ASN A 209 5.67 -10.02 3.83
CA ASN A 209 6.43 -9.33 4.86
C ASN A 209 5.45 -8.65 5.82
N GLY A 210 5.90 -8.37 7.04
CA GLY A 210 5.21 -7.43 7.92
C GLY A 210 5.56 -6.00 7.53
N VAL A 211 6.80 -5.64 7.79
CA VAL A 211 7.41 -4.36 7.41
C VAL A 211 8.65 -4.59 6.55
N ARG A 212 8.89 -3.73 5.56
CA ARG A 212 10.02 -3.86 4.63
C ARG A 212 10.57 -2.49 4.24
N VAL A 213 11.87 -2.40 4.00
CA VAL A 213 12.51 -1.22 3.37
C VAL A 213 13.06 -1.64 2.01
N LYS A 214 12.74 -0.88 0.96
CA LYS A 214 13.13 -1.15 -0.42
C LYS A 214 13.99 -0.01 -0.95
N THR A 215 15.17 -0.32 -1.47
CA THR A 215 16.07 0.66 -2.08
C THR A 215 16.61 0.16 -3.42
N TRP A 216 16.95 1.07 -4.31
CA TRP A 216 17.62 0.77 -5.57
C TRP A 216 19.15 0.70 -5.38
N PRO A 217 19.83 -0.33 -5.89
CA PRO A 217 21.27 -0.52 -5.69
C PRO A 217 22.14 0.53 -6.40
N SER A 218 21.61 1.18 -7.44
CA SER A 218 22.29 2.23 -8.21
C SER A 218 21.60 3.58 -7.99
N ALA A 219 21.28 3.90 -6.74
CA ALA A 219 20.57 5.12 -6.38
C ALA A 219 21.36 6.36 -6.84
N PRO A 220 20.80 7.21 -7.71
CA PRO A 220 21.43 8.48 -8.07
C PRO A 220 21.29 9.51 -6.93
N ALA A 221 20.28 9.37 -6.06
CA ALA A 221 20.10 10.19 -4.87
C ALA A 221 20.99 9.72 -3.70
N GLN A 222 21.49 10.67 -2.92
CA GLN A 222 22.00 10.44 -1.57
C GLN A 222 20.90 10.79 -0.57
N LEU A 223 20.21 9.76 -0.07
CA LEU A 223 19.18 9.91 0.94
C LEU A 223 19.41 8.98 2.12
N THR A 224 18.87 9.37 3.27
CA THR A 224 18.87 8.59 4.50
C THR A 224 17.47 8.14 4.85
N VAL A 225 17.34 6.87 5.24
CA VAL A 225 16.15 6.36 5.92
C VAL A 225 16.51 6.17 7.39
N SER A 226 15.84 6.88 8.30
CA SER A 226 16.21 6.88 9.73
C SER A 226 14.99 6.88 10.64
N ASP A 227 15.21 6.55 11.92
CA ASP A 227 14.18 6.59 12.97
C ASP A 227 12.94 5.72 12.62
N LEU A 228 13.18 4.45 12.31
CA LEU A 228 12.13 3.46 12.05
C LEU A 228 11.84 2.66 13.32
N HIS A 229 10.57 2.59 13.71
CA HIS A 229 10.11 1.91 14.93
C HIS A 229 9.00 0.94 14.58
N PHE A 230 9.24 -0.35 14.84
CA PHE A 230 8.31 -1.43 14.52
C PHE A 230 8.06 -2.25 15.80
N GLU A 231 6.84 -2.21 16.32
CA GLU A 231 6.49 -2.78 17.63
C GLU A 231 5.15 -3.54 17.52
N ASP A 232 4.99 -4.64 18.27
CA ASP A 232 3.73 -5.36 18.37
C ASP A 232 3.13 -5.76 17.00
N LEU A 233 3.96 -6.38 16.15
CA LEU A 233 3.57 -6.84 14.81
C LEU A 233 3.22 -8.33 14.83
N ILE A 234 2.01 -8.66 14.39
CA ILE A 234 1.51 -10.04 14.32
C ILE A 234 1.52 -10.47 12.87
N MET A 235 2.24 -11.56 12.56
CA MET A 235 2.18 -12.23 11.26
C MET A 235 1.25 -13.45 11.36
N ASP A 236 0.11 -13.41 10.66
CA ASP A 236 -0.83 -14.52 10.52
C ASP A 236 -0.74 -15.14 9.12
N ASN A 237 0.32 -15.93 8.92
CA ASN A 237 0.54 -16.70 7.69
C ASN A 237 0.24 -18.18 7.96
N ARG A 238 -0.89 -18.66 7.45
CA ARG A 238 -1.24 -20.08 7.57
C ARG A 238 -0.24 -20.94 6.78
N PRO A 239 0.43 -21.92 7.41
CA PRO A 239 1.36 -22.80 6.71
C PRO A 239 0.64 -23.62 5.63
N SER A 240 1.32 -23.84 4.50
CA SER A 240 0.79 -24.69 3.43
C SER A 240 0.52 -26.11 3.92
N SER A 241 -0.61 -26.70 3.52
CA SER A 241 -0.95 -28.09 3.82
C SER A 241 -0.33 -29.08 2.82
N ILE A 242 0.49 -28.60 1.88
CA ILE A 242 1.09 -29.42 0.82
C ILE A 242 2.40 -30.05 1.30
N LYS A 243 2.49 -31.38 1.19
CA LYS A 243 3.70 -32.14 1.45
C LYS A 243 4.55 -32.22 0.17
N ILE A 244 5.82 -31.85 0.29
CA ILE A 244 6.81 -31.99 -0.78
C ILE A 244 7.77 -33.12 -0.41
N THR A 245 7.92 -34.10 -1.29
CA THR A 245 8.79 -35.27 -1.10
C THR A 245 9.63 -35.52 -2.34
N ASN A 246 10.85 -36.02 -2.16
CA ASN A 246 11.73 -36.48 -3.25
C ASN A 246 12.13 -35.34 -4.21
N VAL A 247 12.80 -34.32 -3.67
CA VAL A 247 13.33 -33.19 -4.44
C VAL A 247 14.79 -33.47 -4.78
N SER A 248 15.16 -33.41 -6.06
CA SER A 248 16.54 -33.56 -6.53
C SER A 248 16.97 -32.29 -7.26
N ILE A 249 17.97 -31.58 -6.73
CA ILE A 249 18.59 -30.41 -7.34
C ILE A 249 19.97 -30.83 -7.87
N LYS A 250 20.15 -30.81 -9.19
CA LYS A 250 21.37 -31.30 -9.86
C LYS A 250 21.87 -30.32 -10.91
N ASN A 251 23.19 -30.18 -11.03
CA ASN A 251 23.88 -29.41 -12.07
C ASN A 251 23.60 -27.89 -12.04
N VAL A 252 23.43 -27.29 -10.86
CA VAL A 252 23.32 -25.83 -10.73
C VAL A 252 24.70 -25.19 -10.92
N ARG A 253 24.85 -24.30 -11.92
CA ARG A 253 26.12 -23.65 -12.26
C ARG A 253 25.89 -22.16 -12.54
N GLY A 254 26.79 -21.30 -12.08
CA GLY A 254 26.71 -19.84 -12.26
C GLY A 254 27.26 -19.08 -11.07
N THR A 255 26.93 -17.79 -10.96
CA THR A 255 27.29 -16.92 -9.82
C THR A 255 26.04 -16.24 -9.27
N THR A 256 26.01 -16.02 -7.95
CA THR A 256 24.97 -15.27 -7.24
C THR A 256 25.61 -14.24 -6.30
N ASN A 257 24.87 -13.20 -5.96
CA ASN A 257 25.23 -12.21 -4.95
C ASN A 257 24.58 -12.50 -3.57
N SER A 258 23.70 -13.50 -3.48
CA SER A 258 23.15 -14.02 -2.21
C SER A 258 24.11 -15.02 -1.56
N ALA A 259 24.01 -15.21 -0.24
CA ALA A 259 24.74 -16.26 0.45
C ALA A 259 24.26 -17.66 0.05
N GLU A 260 22.97 -17.79 -0.27
CA GLU A 260 22.34 -19.03 -0.71
C GLU A 260 22.04 -19.00 -2.21
N ALA A 261 22.60 -19.93 -2.98
CA ALA A 261 22.30 -20.07 -4.42
C ALA A 261 20.95 -20.77 -4.67
N VAL A 262 20.54 -21.66 -3.76
CA VAL A 262 19.24 -22.35 -3.79
C VAL A 262 18.74 -22.48 -2.35
N THR A 263 17.50 -22.04 -2.11
CA THR A 263 16.83 -22.17 -0.81
C THR A 263 15.49 -22.87 -1.02
N LEU A 264 15.25 -23.96 -0.29
CA LEU A 264 13.94 -24.64 -0.26
C LEU A 264 13.27 -24.35 1.08
N ILE A 265 12.24 -23.51 1.07
CA ILE A 265 11.46 -23.16 2.28
C ILE A 265 10.25 -24.07 2.34
N CYS A 266 10.21 -24.96 3.32
CA CYS A 266 9.16 -25.95 3.48
C CYS A 266 8.14 -25.53 4.53
N SER A 267 6.89 -25.96 4.35
CA SER A 267 5.84 -25.71 5.33
C SER A 267 6.18 -26.29 6.70
N SER A 268 5.98 -25.51 7.76
CA SER A 268 6.10 -26.02 9.13
C SER A 268 5.03 -27.07 9.46
N LEU A 269 3.87 -27.03 8.79
CA LEU A 269 2.80 -28.01 8.96
C LEU A 269 3.08 -29.32 8.19
N LYS A 270 3.79 -29.22 7.06
CA LYS A 270 4.19 -30.37 6.22
C LYS A 270 5.64 -30.19 5.74
N PRO A 271 6.65 -30.50 6.59
CA PRO A 271 8.06 -30.33 6.23
C PRO A 271 8.45 -31.14 4.99
N CYS A 272 9.38 -30.62 4.17
CA CYS A 272 9.88 -31.39 3.04
C CYS A 272 10.64 -32.63 3.51
N GLU A 273 10.70 -33.63 2.65
CA GLU A 273 11.35 -34.90 2.94
C GLU A 273 12.08 -35.40 1.69
N ASN A 274 13.21 -36.08 1.89
CA ASN A 274 14.09 -36.57 0.82
C ASN A 274 14.49 -35.46 -0.17
N VAL A 275 15.13 -34.41 0.34
CA VAL A 275 15.70 -33.32 -0.47
C VAL A 275 17.18 -33.60 -0.67
N GLU A 276 17.60 -33.81 -1.92
CA GLU A 276 18.97 -34.07 -2.33
C GLU A 276 19.52 -32.88 -3.12
N GLY A 277 20.64 -32.30 -2.68
CA GLY A 277 21.36 -31.24 -3.39
C GLY A 277 22.78 -31.68 -3.73
N GLY A 278 23.16 -31.58 -5.02
CA GLY A 278 24.49 -31.95 -5.53
C GLY A 278 24.89 -31.17 -6.79
#